data_AF-A0A3D8J376-F1
#
_entry.id   AF-A0A3D8J376-F1
#
_cell.length_a   1.000
_cell.length_b   1.000
_cell.length_c   1.000
_cell.angle_alpha   90.00
_cell.angle_beta   90.00
_cell.angle_gamma   90.00
#
_symmetry.space_group_name_H-M   'P 1'
#
loop_
_entity.id
_entity.type
_entity.pdbx_description
1 polymer ?
#
loop_
_entity_poly.entity_id
_entity_poly.type
_entity_poly.pdbx_seq_one_letter_code
_entity_poly.pdbx_strand_id
1 'polypeptide(L)'
;MQKTILIVGLGNVTDKYIETRHNIGFLCLESLYNILNQRQQYNNKWLGIEKIAALHSHKITYRINKKLDSIVAKIPLKEFITPLQESPQMLQNFQSKQYHEKTMQQNFENLCKTKAIDSYQVILAAPITFMNNSGNAVKKIQDFYDVVATIVIYDDLDTRFGAVNFRTKGGDAGHNGLKSIHKCCGKEYLRVKLGIGANLFVNQMAFIATQKKNPLLNFATLNQSYRDVLLQRLHNNKQFKTQTFFRILKQHLLDSIESNKLQQESQITLNQEIDKLFKDFVSLHKTMQQEIPRYVLSDFNVLEQSLLHSLLYYTSLSVIRIVFDKIFLDKSVIDSFSINYK
;
A
#
# COMPACT_ATOMS: atom_id res chain seq x y z
N MET A 1 -28.57 -7.51 5.07
CA MET A 1 -27.48 -6.66 5.60
C MET A 1 -26.77 -6.01 4.43
N GLN A 2 -26.04 -4.90 4.62
CA GLN A 2 -25.18 -4.35 3.55
C GLN A 2 -24.02 -5.32 3.28
N LYS A 3 -23.77 -5.61 2.00
CA LYS A 3 -22.61 -6.38 1.57
C LYS A 3 -21.34 -5.65 1.98
N THR A 4 -20.38 -6.37 2.53
CA THR A 4 -19.23 -5.78 3.20
C THR A 4 -17.93 -6.19 2.52
N ILE A 5 -17.09 -5.20 2.21
CA ILE A 5 -15.70 -5.43 1.84
C ILE A 5 -14.85 -5.17 3.09
N LEU A 6 -14.18 -6.21 3.56
CA LEU A 6 -13.32 -6.16 4.72
C LEU A 6 -11.89 -5.89 4.29
N ILE A 7 -11.30 -4.79 4.76
CA ILE A 7 -9.88 -4.45 4.55
C ILE A 7 -9.18 -4.54 5.90
N VAL A 8 -8.25 -5.46 6.01
CA VAL A 8 -7.49 -5.75 7.24
C VAL A 8 -6.07 -5.28 7.07
N GLY A 9 -5.60 -4.39 7.93
CA GLY A 9 -4.18 -4.09 8.09
C GLY A 9 -3.62 -4.95 9.21
N LEU A 10 -2.51 -5.65 8.98
CA LEU A 10 -1.83 -6.40 10.02
C LEU A 10 -0.81 -5.55 10.76
N GLY A 11 -0.66 -5.82 12.05
CA GLY A 11 0.24 -5.13 12.97
C GLY A 11 0.06 -5.62 14.40
N ASN A 12 0.90 -5.11 15.29
CA ASN A 12 0.77 -5.26 16.73
C ASN A 12 0.30 -3.94 17.35
N VAL A 13 -0.60 -4.05 18.33
CA VAL A 13 -1.01 -2.94 19.20
C VAL A 13 0.09 -2.58 20.20
N THR A 14 0.03 -1.36 20.76
CA THR A 14 1.00 -0.66 21.63
C THR A 14 1.92 0.33 20.92
N ASP A 15 2.22 1.44 21.61
CA ASP A 15 3.04 2.55 21.13
C ASP A 15 4.43 2.13 20.61
N LYS A 16 5.03 1.09 21.21
CA LYS A 16 6.34 0.58 20.81
C LYS A 16 6.40 -0.02 19.41
N TYR A 17 5.26 -0.37 18.81
CA TYR A 17 5.22 -1.02 17.51
C TYR A 17 4.79 -0.10 16.37
N ILE A 18 4.34 1.13 16.67
CA ILE A 18 3.69 2.02 15.69
C ILE A 18 4.52 2.14 14.41
N GLU A 19 5.82 2.39 14.52
CA GLU A 19 6.70 2.67 13.37
C GLU A 19 7.54 1.45 12.94
N THR A 20 7.24 0.27 13.47
CA THR A 20 7.95 -0.97 13.12
C THR A 20 7.52 -1.50 11.76
N ARG A 21 8.43 -2.21 11.07
CA ARG A 21 8.15 -2.82 9.76
C ARG A 21 6.91 -3.72 9.78
N HIS A 22 6.72 -4.46 10.87
CA HIS A 22 5.58 -5.36 11.06
C HIS A 22 4.22 -4.65 11.22
N ASN A 23 4.23 -3.33 11.44
CA ASN A 23 3.03 -2.50 11.53
C ASN A 23 2.69 -1.79 10.22
N ILE A 24 3.38 -2.08 9.12
CA ILE A 24 3.12 -1.43 7.82
C ILE A 24 1.67 -1.57 7.34
N GLY A 25 0.98 -2.65 7.73
CA GLY A 25 -0.45 -2.83 7.48
C GLY A 25 -1.30 -1.80 8.24
N PHE A 26 -1.01 -1.56 9.53
CA PHE A 26 -1.65 -0.49 10.32
C PHE A 26 -1.31 0.91 9.78
N LEU A 27 -0.06 1.14 9.36
CA LEU A 27 0.34 2.41 8.75
C LEU A 27 -0.42 2.67 7.43
N CYS A 28 -0.70 1.62 6.65
CA CYS A 28 -1.53 1.73 5.45
C CYS A 28 -2.99 2.08 5.78
N LEU A 29 -3.54 1.54 6.87
CA LEU A 29 -4.88 1.89 7.36
C LEU A 29 -4.96 3.35 7.84
N GLU A 30 -3.89 3.86 8.43
CA GLU A 30 -3.76 5.27 8.81
C GLU A 30 -3.65 6.16 7.57
N SER A 31 -2.87 5.75 6.56
CA SER A 31 -2.79 6.43 5.27
C SER A 31 -4.17 6.51 4.58
N LEU A 32 -4.93 5.42 4.54
CA LEU A 32 -6.32 5.40 4.05
C LEU A 32 -7.20 6.39 4.82
N TYR A 33 -7.12 6.39 6.15
CA TYR A 33 -7.87 7.34 6.97
C TYR A 33 -7.52 8.79 6.69
N ASN A 34 -6.25 9.11 6.49
CA ASN A 34 -5.81 10.46 6.17
C ASN A 34 -6.32 10.91 4.80
N ILE A 35 -6.24 10.04 3.78
CA ILE A 35 -6.78 10.31 2.44
C ILE A 35 -8.28 10.57 2.51
N LEU A 36 -9.03 9.69 3.17
CA LEU A 36 -10.50 9.77 3.18
C LEU A 36 -11.05 10.93 4.02
N ASN A 37 -10.29 11.41 4.99
CA ASN A 37 -10.63 12.61 5.76
C ASN A 37 -9.93 13.88 5.23
N GLN A 38 -9.27 13.82 4.06
CA GLN A 38 -8.52 14.93 3.47
C GLN A 38 -7.53 15.60 4.44
N ARG A 39 -6.92 14.79 5.32
CA ARG A 39 -5.98 15.29 6.32
C ARG A 39 -4.60 15.46 5.70
N GLN A 40 -4.04 16.65 5.82
CA GLN A 40 -2.61 16.82 5.67
C GLN A 40 -1.91 16.22 6.88
N GLN A 41 -0.90 15.38 6.64
CA GLN A 41 -0.11 14.82 7.72
C GLN A 41 0.72 15.93 8.36
N TYR A 42 0.53 16.16 9.66
CA TYR A 42 1.29 17.15 10.41
C TYR A 42 2.59 16.51 10.92
N ASN A 43 3.74 17.16 10.71
CA ASN A 43 5.06 16.78 11.25
C ASN A 43 5.62 15.41 10.83
N ASN A 44 5.17 14.81 9.71
CA ASN A 44 5.68 13.54 9.16
C ASN A 44 5.67 12.32 10.11
N LYS A 45 5.02 12.41 11.27
CA LYS A 45 4.95 11.32 12.26
C LYS A 45 3.66 10.53 12.09
N TRP A 46 3.74 9.22 12.29
CA TRP A 46 2.55 8.36 12.32
C TRP A 46 1.94 8.40 13.72
N LEU A 47 0.64 8.65 13.79
CA LEU A 47 -0.06 8.77 15.07
C LEU A 47 -0.30 7.37 15.67
N GLY A 48 -0.50 6.36 14.83
CA GLY A 48 -0.91 5.03 15.24
C GLY A 48 -2.43 4.91 15.34
N ILE A 49 -2.96 3.79 14.84
CA ILE A 49 -4.40 3.53 14.75
C ILE A 49 -5.13 3.64 16.11
N GLU A 50 -4.47 3.27 17.21
CA GLU A 50 -5.01 3.39 18.57
C GLU A 50 -5.30 4.85 18.94
N LYS A 51 -4.35 5.75 18.66
CA LYS A 51 -4.51 7.18 18.93
C LYS A 51 -5.48 7.84 17.95
N ILE A 52 -5.51 7.41 16.69
CA ILE A 52 -6.54 7.87 15.73
C ILE A 52 -7.94 7.49 16.21
N ALA A 53 -8.12 6.30 16.78
CA ALA A 53 -9.42 5.87 17.29
C ALA A 53 -9.94 6.73 18.48
N ALA A 54 -9.06 7.48 19.14
CA ALA A 54 -9.42 8.45 20.16
C ALA A 54 -9.82 9.82 19.58
N LEU A 55 -9.62 10.06 18.27
CA LEU A 55 -10.02 11.30 17.60
C LEU A 55 -11.49 11.21 17.16
N HIS A 56 -12.36 11.99 17.79
CA HIS A 56 -13.81 11.95 17.53
C HIS A 56 -14.30 12.93 16.44
N SER A 57 -13.42 13.74 15.85
CA SER A 57 -13.80 14.95 15.09
C SER A 57 -13.75 14.82 13.56
N HIS A 58 -13.96 13.63 12.99
CA HIS A 58 -13.75 13.42 11.55
C HIS A 58 -14.92 12.68 10.89
N LYS A 59 -15.04 12.82 9.56
CA LYS A 59 -16.08 12.17 8.75
C LYS A 59 -16.03 10.65 8.91
N ILE A 60 -14.84 10.09 8.81
CA ILE A 60 -14.58 8.66 9.07
C ILE A 60 -13.84 8.56 10.38
N THR A 61 -14.33 7.73 11.29
CA THR A 61 -13.75 7.52 12.62
C THR A 61 -13.46 6.05 12.86
N TYR A 62 -12.25 5.77 13.34
CA TYR A 62 -11.94 4.48 13.93
C TYR A 62 -12.52 4.39 15.34
N ARG A 63 -12.98 3.21 15.73
CA ARG A 63 -13.45 2.92 17.09
C ARG A 63 -12.95 1.55 17.53
N ILE A 64 -12.52 1.46 18.79
CA ILE A 64 -12.22 0.17 19.41
C ILE A 64 -13.53 -0.61 19.54
N ASN A 65 -13.60 -1.78 18.93
CA ASN A 65 -14.73 -2.68 19.06
C ASN A 65 -14.28 -3.98 19.74
N LYS A 66 -14.52 -4.06 21.05
CA LYS A 66 -14.16 -5.21 21.89
C LYS A 66 -14.84 -6.52 21.48
N LYS A 67 -16.02 -6.45 20.84
CA LYS A 67 -16.71 -7.67 20.36
C LYS A 67 -16.02 -8.28 19.13
N LEU A 68 -15.36 -7.44 18.34
CA LEU A 68 -14.67 -7.83 17.11
C LEU A 68 -13.16 -7.99 17.30
N ASP A 69 -12.65 -7.80 18.51
CA ASP A 69 -11.23 -7.70 18.84
C ASP A 69 -10.45 -6.85 17.83
N SER A 70 -11.01 -5.71 17.43
CA SER A 70 -10.43 -4.85 16.40
C SER A 70 -10.74 -3.39 16.63
N ILE A 71 -9.84 -2.53 16.17
CA ILE A 71 -10.16 -1.13 15.89
C ILE A 71 -10.73 -1.08 14.47
N VAL A 72 -11.95 -0.56 14.34
CA VAL A 72 -12.70 -0.61 13.08
C VAL A 72 -13.21 0.76 12.66
N ALA A 73 -13.20 1.03 11.35
CA ALA A 73 -13.93 2.13 10.74
C ALA A 73 -14.93 1.56 9.74
N LYS A 74 -16.20 1.92 9.92
CA LYS A 74 -17.28 1.59 8.98
C LYS A 74 -17.50 2.76 8.04
N ILE A 75 -17.43 2.51 6.74
CA ILE A 75 -17.40 3.54 5.71
C ILE A 75 -18.41 3.18 4.62
N PRO A 76 -19.37 4.05 4.27
CA PRO A 76 -20.20 3.87 3.09
C PRO A 76 -19.32 3.75 1.84
N LEU A 77 -19.62 2.82 0.94
CA LEU A 77 -18.78 2.61 -0.24
C LEU A 77 -18.57 3.90 -1.04
N LYS A 78 -19.63 4.71 -1.21
CA LYS A 78 -19.58 6.00 -1.90
C LYS A 78 -18.50 6.93 -1.36
N GLU A 79 -18.34 6.99 -0.03
CA GLU A 79 -17.31 7.80 0.62
C GLU A 79 -15.92 7.19 0.44
N PHE A 80 -15.82 5.85 0.51
CA PHE A 80 -14.54 5.16 0.35
C PHE A 80 -13.90 5.38 -1.02
N ILE A 81 -14.72 5.49 -2.06
CA ILE A 81 -14.24 5.67 -3.44
C ILE A 81 -14.10 7.14 -3.87
N THR A 82 -14.58 8.11 -3.06
CA THR A 82 -14.54 9.55 -3.38
C THR A 82 -13.14 10.07 -3.74
N PRO A 83 -12.02 9.62 -3.12
CA PRO A 83 -10.68 10.08 -3.51
C PRO A 83 -10.33 9.84 -4.98
N LEU A 84 -10.95 8.86 -5.64
CA LEU A 84 -10.77 8.65 -7.08
C LEU A 84 -11.43 9.75 -7.93
N GLN A 85 -12.50 10.40 -7.43
CA GLN A 85 -13.15 11.55 -8.10
C GLN A 85 -12.34 12.83 -7.97
N GLU A 86 -11.81 13.06 -6.77
CA GLU A 86 -11.13 14.31 -6.41
C GLU A 86 -9.71 14.39 -7.00
N SER A 87 -9.22 13.31 -7.59
CA SER A 87 -7.94 13.25 -8.32
C SER A 87 -8.13 12.74 -9.75
N PRO A 88 -8.66 13.55 -10.68
CA PRO A 88 -8.87 13.14 -12.07
C PRO A 88 -7.60 12.65 -12.75
N GLN A 89 -6.46 13.33 -12.53
CA GLN A 89 -5.13 12.88 -12.99
C GLN A 89 -4.80 11.46 -12.54
N MET A 90 -5.28 11.02 -11.37
CA MET A 90 -5.11 9.65 -10.92
C MET A 90 -5.92 8.65 -11.73
N LEU A 91 -7.16 8.96 -12.12
CA LEU A 91 -7.93 8.11 -13.05
C LEU A 91 -7.24 7.97 -14.41
N GLN A 92 -6.57 9.02 -14.90
CA GLN A 92 -5.74 8.98 -16.13
C GLN A 92 -4.53 8.07 -15.95
N ASN A 93 -3.95 8.08 -14.76
CA ASN A 93 -2.78 7.30 -14.36
C ASN A 93 -3.07 5.81 -14.16
N PHE A 94 -4.26 5.27 -14.45
CA PHE A 94 -4.61 3.84 -14.26
C PHE A 94 -4.87 3.08 -15.57
N GLN A 95 -4.17 3.45 -16.65
CA GLN A 95 -4.38 2.87 -17.98
C GLN A 95 -4.29 1.34 -17.98
N SER A 96 -5.44 0.68 -18.17
CA SER A 96 -5.46 -0.66 -18.75
C SER A 96 -5.66 -0.48 -20.25
N LYS A 97 -4.95 -1.25 -21.09
CA LYS A 97 -5.24 -1.32 -22.54
C LYS A 97 -6.70 -1.73 -22.86
N GLN A 98 -7.50 -2.07 -21.85
CA GLN A 98 -8.85 -2.60 -21.97
C GLN A 98 -9.95 -1.57 -21.67
N TYR A 99 -9.65 -0.44 -21.01
CA TYR A 99 -10.64 0.59 -20.67
C TYR A 99 -10.07 2.00 -20.91
N HIS A 100 -10.69 2.76 -21.82
CA HIS A 100 -10.34 4.15 -22.09
C HIS A 100 -10.68 5.05 -20.89
N GLU A 101 -9.91 6.11 -20.69
CA GLU A 101 -10.04 7.05 -19.56
C GLU A 101 -11.45 7.66 -19.42
N LYS A 102 -12.06 8.08 -20.55
CA LYS A 102 -13.46 8.53 -20.60
C LYS A 102 -14.43 7.47 -20.06
N THR A 103 -14.18 6.20 -20.35
CA THR A 103 -15.02 5.07 -19.91
C THR A 103 -14.93 4.87 -18.40
N MET A 104 -13.75 5.04 -17.79
CA MET A 104 -13.58 4.86 -16.34
C MET A 104 -14.25 5.94 -15.51
N GLN A 105 -14.10 7.20 -15.90
CA GLN A 105 -14.76 8.31 -15.22
C GLN A 105 -16.28 8.20 -15.36
N GLN A 106 -16.78 7.87 -16.55
CA GLN A 106 -18.20 7.60 -16.78
C GLN A 106 -18.71 6.41 -15.94
N ASN A 107 -17.98 5.29 -15.91
CA ASN A 107 -18.32 4.12 -15.10
C ASN A 107 -18.41 4.47 -13.61
N PHE A 108 -17.48 5.29 -13.14
CA PHE A 108 -17.47 5.77 -11.76
C PHE A 108 -18.67 6.66 -11.47
N GLU A 109 -18.91 7.69 -12.29
CA GLU A 109 -20.05 8.60 -12.15
C GLU A 109 -21.37 7.83 -12.20
N ASN A 110 -21.47 6.83 -13.07
CA ASN A 110 -22.61 5.94 -13.14
C ASN A 110 -22.77 5.17 -11.83
N LEU A 111 -21.71 4.54 -11.30
CA LEU A 111 -21.77 3.78 -10.04
C LEU A 111 -22.29 4.65 -8.88
N CYS A 112 -21.78 5.87 -8.76
CA CYS A 112 -22.21 6.81 -7.73
C CYS A 112 -23.66 7.29 -7.85
N LYS A 113 -24.29 7.16 -9.03
CA LYS A 113 -25.70 7.49 -9.28
C LYS A 113 -26.63 6.30 -9.04
N THR A 114 -26.12 5.07 -8.98
CA THR A 114 -26.94 3.89 -8.71
C THR A 114 -27.26 3.73 -7.23
N LYS A 115 -28.45 3.22 -6.91
CA LYS A 115 -28.79 2.76 -5.56
C LYS A 115 -28.00 1.52 -5.13
N ALA A 116 -27.36 0.81 -6.08
CA ALA A 116 -26.56 -0.37 -5.80
C ALA A 116 -25.36 -0.03 -4.91
N ILE A 117 -24.76 1.16 -5.05
CA ILE A 117 -23.61 1.57 -4.23
C ILE A 117 -23.95 1.64 -2.73
N ASP A 118 -25.20 1.98 -2.39
CA ASP A 118 -25.67 2.10 -1.01
C ASP A 118 -25.89 0.73 -0.34
N SER A 119 -25.92 -0.34 -1.13
CA SER A 119 -25.97 -1.72 -0.62
C SER A 119 -24.62 -2.25 -0.15
N TYR A 120 -23.53 -1.51 -0.43
CA TYR A 120 -22.17 -1.87 -0.06
C TYR A 120 -21.57 -0.94 0.99
N GLN A 121 -20.73 -1.51 1.83
CA GLN A 121 -19.89 -0.79 2.79
C GLN A 121 -18.49 -1.37 2.81
N VAL A 122 -17.55 -0.56 3.30
CA VAL A 122 -16.18 -0.96 3.59
C VAL A 122 -15.96 -0.93 5.09
N ILE A 123 -15.38 -2.02 5.62
CA ILE A 123 -14.89 -2.07 6.99
C ILE A 123 -13.36 -2.07 6.93
N LEU A 124 -12.74 -1.02 7.44
CA LEU A 124 -11.30 -1.02 7.74
C LEU A 124 -11.12 -1.63 9.14
N ALA A 125 -10.22 -2.60 9.28
CA ALA A 125 -10.00 -3.30 10.54
C ALA A 125 -8.52 -3.48 10.87
N ALA A 126 -8.15 -3.06 12.08
CA ALA A 126 -6.87 -3.32 12.71
C ALA A 126 -7.08 -4.27 13.90
N PRO A 127 -6.74 -5.57 13.78
CA PRO A 127 -6.87 -6.54 14.86
C PRO A 127 -6.07 -6.15 16.10
N ILE A 128 -6.66 -6.20 17.29
CA ILE A 128 -5.98 -5.91 18.56
C ILE A 128 -5.52 -7.17 19.31
N THR A 129 -5.44 -8.31 18.61
CA THR A 129 -5.15 -9.64 19.17
C THR A 129 -3.67 -10.02 19.15
N PHE A 130 -2.78 -9.08 18.81
CA PHE A 130 -1.40 -9.33 18.36
C PHE A 130 -1.32 -10.19 17.09
N MET A 131 -0.20 -10.10 16.39
CA MET A 131 -0.03 -10.67 15.04
C MET A 131 -0.38 -12.16 14.96
N ASN A 132 0.05 -12.97 15.93
CA ASN A 132 -0.12 -14.42 15.89
C ASN A 132 -1.60 -14.86 15.99
N ASN A 133 -2.48 -13.98 16.47
CA ASN A 133 -3.91 -14.25 16.66
C ASN A 133 -4.81 -13.34 15.80
N SER A 134 -4.28 -12.68 14.77
CA SER A 134 -5.07 -11.81 13.90
C SER A 134 -6.24 -12.54 13.23
N GLY A 135 -6.10 -13.84 12.94
CA GLY A 135 -7.17 -14.66 12.35
C GLY A 135 -8.43 -14.73 13.21
N ASN A 136 -8.30 -14.71 14.54
CA ASN A 136 -9.45 -14.73 15.45
C ASN A 136 -10.31 -13.47 15.28
N ALA A 137 -9.66 -12.30 15.21
CA ALA A 137 -10.35 -11.03 15.01
C ALA A 137 -10.99 -10.94 13.62
N VAL A 138 -10.26 -11.33 12.57
CA VAL A 138 -10.78 -11.35 11.20
C VAL A 138 -12.00 -12.26 11.10
N LYS A 139 -11.96 -13.45 11.71
CA LYS A 139 -13.09 -14.37 11.74
C LYS A 139 -14.31 -13.77 12.45
N LYS A 140 -14.12 -13.15 13.62
CA LYS A 140 -15.19 -12.44 14.33
C LYS A 140 -15.85 -11.36 13.47
N ILE A 141 -15.08 -10.61 12.68
CA ILE A 141 -15.62 -9.59 11.77
C ILE A 141 -16.40 -10.23 10.62
N GLN A 142 -15.87 -11.31 10.03
CA GLN A 142 -16.53 -12.05 8.95
C GLN A 142 -17.84 -12.71 9.40
N ASP A 143 -17.94 -13.14 10.66
CA ASP A 143 -19.16 -13.72 11.21
C ASP A 143 -20.18 -12.65 11.60
N PHE A 144 -19.73 -11.43 11.92
CA PHE A 144 -20.60 -10.31 12.33
C PHE A 144 -21.18 -9.53 11.14
N TYR A 145 -20.42 -9.34 10.07
CA TYR A 145 -20.84 -8.63 8.86
C TYR A 145 -21.03 -9.60 7.69
N ASP A 146 -21.90 -9.24 6.74
CA ASP A 146 -22.05 -9.97 5.46
C ASP A 146 -20.85 -9.69 4.54
N VAL A 147 -19.69 -10.29 4.86
CA VAL A 147 -18.42 -10.05 4.16
C VAL A 147 -18.37 -10.82 2.84
N VAL A 148 -18.37 -10.07 1.73
CA VAL A 148 -18.32 -10.63 0.36
C VAL A 148 -16.91 -10.66 -0.22
N ALA A 149 -15.98 -9.89 0.34
CA ALA A 149 -14.58 -9.88 -0.04
C ALA A 149 -13.70 -9.47 1.13
N THR A 150 -12.54 -10.12 1.28
CA THR A 150 -11.51 -9.75 2.26
C THR A 150 -10.21 -9.35 1.54
N ILE A 151 -9.61 -8.25 1.98
CA ILE A 151 -8.32 -7.74 1.55
C ILE A 151 -7.43 -7.65 2.80
N VAL A 152 -6.22 -8.23 2.75
CA VAL A 152 -5.26 -8.23 3.86
C VAL A 152 -3.98 -7.54 3.42
N ILE A 153 -3.60 -6.48 4.13
CA ILE A 153 -2.40 -5.67 3.92
C ILE A 153 -1.39 -6.00 5.01
N TYR A 154 -0.18 -6.38 4.61
CA TYR A 154 0.84 -6.89 5.53
C TYR A 154 2.26 -6.72 4.99
N ASP A 155 3.25 -6.86 5.87
CA ASP A 155 4.67 -6.83 5.52
C ASP A 155 5.15 -8.13 4.88
N ASP A 156 6.03 -8.01 3.89
CA ASP A 156 6.62 -9.13 3.19
C ASP A 156 8.14 -9.01 3.20
N LEU A 157 8.78 -9.91 3.95
CA LEU A 157 10.23 -9.93 4.10
C LEU A 157 10.95 -10.38 2.82
N ASP A 158 10.30 -11.24 2.03
CA ASP A 158 10.86 -11.78 0.79
C ASP A 158 10.94 -10.73 -0.33
N THR A 159 10.22 -9.62 -0.20
CA THR A 159 10.26 -8.52 -1.18
C THR A 159 10.91 -7.28 -0.62
N ARG A 160 11.70 -6.63 -1.47
CA ARG A 160 12.47 -5.43 -1.09
C ARG A 160 11.55 -4.28 -0.72
N PHE A 161 12.02 -3.45 0.20
CA PHE A 161 11.35 -2.21 0.58
C PHE A 161 10.96 -1.38 -0.65
N GLY A 162 9.69 -0.99 -0.70
CA GLY A 162 9.09 -0.24 -1.80
C GLY A 162 8.35 -1.07 -2.85
N ALA A 163 8.39 -2.40 -2.76
CA ALA A 163 7.58 -3.26 -3.62
C ALA A 163 6.15 -3.40 -3.07
N VAL A 164 5.14 -3.42 -3.95
CA VAL A 164 3.73 -3.65 -3.61
C VAL A 164 3.15 -4.76 -4.48
N ASN A 165 2.90 -5.95 -3.95
CA ASN A 165 2.37 -7.05 -4.76
C ASN A 165 0.94 -7.43 -4.37
N PHE A 166 0.10 -7.71 -5.38
CA PHE A 166 -1.28 -8.18 -5.19
C PHE A 166 -1.40 -9.66 -5.57
N ARG A 167 -1.94 -10.48 -4.66
CA ARG A 167 -2.09 -11.94 -4.86
C ARG A 167 -3.38 -12.45 -4.22
N THR A 168 -4.13 -13.30 -4.89
CA THR A 168 -5.29 -14.01 -4.30
C THR A 168 -4.95 -15.43 -3.83
N LYS A 169 -3.80 -15.96 -4.25
CA LYS A 169 -3.32 -17.31 -3.93
C LYS A 169 -1.91 -17.26 -3.34
N GLY A 170 -1.55 -18.26 -2.55
CA GLY A 170 -0.20 -18.42 -1.99
C GLY A 170 -0.19 -18.94 -0.54
N GLY A 171 1.01 -19.28 -0.05
CA GLY A 171 1.26 -19.60 1.36
C GLY A 171 1.42 -18.36 2.23
N ASP A 172 1.70 -18.55 3.52
CA ASP A 172 1.92 -17.46 4.48
C ASP A 172 3.36 -16.92 4.44
N ALA A 173 4.27 -17.61 3.75
CA ALA A 173 5.68 -17.24 3.65
C ALA A 173 6.33 -16.97 5.03
N GLY A 174 5.91 -17.70 6.06
CA GLY A 174 6.40 -17.51 7.42
C GLY A 174 5.69 -16.41 8.22
N HIS A 175 4.86 -15.57 7.59
CA HIS A 175 4.17 -14.46 8.24
C HIS A 175 3.09 -14.93 9.22
N ASN A 176 3.29 -14.66 10.52
CA ASN A 176 2.44 -15.21 11.57
C ASN A 176 0.97 -14.75 11.50
N GLY A 177 0.72 -13.51 11.08
CA GLY A 177 -0.65 -13.04 10.89
C GLY A 177 -1.38 -13.75 9.75
N LEU A 178 -0.66 -14.12 8.68
CA LEU A 178 -1.25 -14.89 7.59
C LEU A 178 -1.49 -16.34 8.01
N LYS A 179 -0.55 -16.96 8.75
CA LYS A 179 -0.76 -18.29 9.35
C LYS A 179 -2.03 -18.31 10.20
N SER A 180 -2.24 -17.27 11.01
CA SER A 180 -3.43 -17.10 11.84
C SER A 180 -4.70 -17.02 10.99
N ILE A 181 -4.74 -16.14 9.97
CA ILE A 181 -5.91 -15.99 9.09
C ILE A 181 -6.19 -17.26 8.29
N HIS A 182 -5.16 -17.93 7.76
CA HIS A 182 -5.32 -19.21 7.06
C HIS A 182 -6.04 -20.24 7.91
N LYS A 183 -5.68 -20.32 9.19
CA LYS A 183 -6.25 -21.26 10.15
C LYS A 183 -7.72 -20.95 10.44
N CYS A 184 -8.09 -19.68 10.58
CA CYS A 184 -9.42 -19.27 11.03
C CYS A 184 -10.42 -19.01 9.88
N CYS A 185 -9.93 -18.55 8.72
CA CYS A 185 -10.75 -17.97 7.64
C CYS A 185 -10.50 -18.64 6.28
N GLY A 186 -9.52 -19.54 6.17
CA GLY A 186 -9.08 -20.08 4.88
C GLY A 186 -8.14 -19.13 4.13
N LYS A 187 -7.88 -19.41 2.84
CA LYS A 187 -6.86 -18.71 2.03
C LYS A 187 -7.41 -17.76 0.97
N GLU A 188 -8.73 -17.75 0.81
CA GLU A 188 -9.45 -17.05 -0.26
C GLU A 188 -9.68 -15.57 0.11
N TYR A 189 -8.60 -14.79 0.04
CA TYR A 189 -8.64 -13.35 0.21
C TYR A 189 -7.54 -12.70 -0.61
N LEU A 190 -7.74 -11.42 -0.95
CA LEU A 190 -6.71 -10.65 -1.63
C LEU A 190 -5.63 -10.25 -0.64
N ARG A 191 -4.38 -10.47 -1.02
CA ARG A 191 -3.17 -10.12 -0.28
C ARG A 191 -2.53 -8.91 -0.93
N VAL A 192 -2.34 -7.85 -0.14
CA VAL A 192 -1.54 -6.68 -0.50
C VAL A 192 -0.23 -6.78 0.26
N LYS A 193 0.79 -7.27 -0.45
CA LYS A 193 2.12 -7.50 0.10
C LYS A 193 2.93 -6.21 0.02
N LEU A 194 3.37 -5.68 1.16
CA LEU A 194 4.28 -4.54 1.21
C LEU A 194 5.68 -5.03 1.54
N GLY A 195 6.60 -4.89 0.58
CA GLY A 195 7.97 -5.31 0.78
C GLY A 195 8.63 -4.53 1.91
N ILE A 196 9.27 -5.25 2.82
CA ILE A 196 10.05 -4.69 3.93
C ILE A 196 11.50 -5.20 3.95
N GLY A 197 11.84 -6.13 3.06
CA GLY A 197 13.20 -6.67 2.96
C GLY A 197 14.21 -5.58 2.62
N ALA A 198 15.42 -5.69 3.16
CA ALA A 198 16.45 -4.67 3.03
C ALA A 198 16.66 -4.26 1.56
N ASN A 199 16.55 -2.95 1.30
CA ASN A 199 16.76 -2.38 -0.02
C ASN A 199 18.10 -1.64 -0.08
N LEU A 200 19.17 -2.41 -0.25
CA LEU A 200 20.53 -1.87 -0.28
C LEU A 200 20.76 -0.86 -1.42
N PHE A 201 20.04 -0.96 -2.54
CA PHE A 201 20.12 0.04 -3.62
C PHE A 201 19.62 1.40 -3.12
N VAL A 202 18.45 1.45 -2.49
CA VAL A 202 17.92 2.69 -1.89
C VAL A 202 18.85 3.20 -0.79
N ASN A 203 19.35 2.30 0.07
CA ASN A 203 20.28 2.68 1.15
C ASN A 203 21.59 3.26 0.61
N GLN A 204 22.12 2.73 -0.50
CA GLN A 204 23.34 3.23 -1.14
C GLN A 204 23.12 4.55 -1.89
N MET A 205 22.01 4.69 -2.63
CA MET A 205 21.68 5.96 -3.32
C MET A 205 21.48 7.09 -2.31
N ALA A 206 20.88 6.78 -1.17
CA ALA A 206 20.79 7.72 -0.06
C ALA A 206 22.15 8.02 0.57
N PHE A 207 23.01 7.02 0.77
CA PHE A 207 24.38 7.25 1.24
C PHE A 207 25.12 8.24 0.32
N ILE A 208 25.02 8.05 -1.00
CA ILE A 208 25.55 8.97 -2.02
C ILE A 208 24.92 10.37 -1.88
N ALA A 209 23.60 10.46 -1.66
CA ALA A 209 22.90 11.72 -1.45
C ALA A 209 23.28 12.44 -0.15
N THR A 210 23.77 11.72 0.87
CA THR A 210 24.19 12.28 2.16
C THR A 210 25.67 12.69 2.22
N GLN A 211 26.49 12.24 1.26
CA GLN A 211 27.88 12.70 1.14
C GLN A 211 27.86 14.20 0.76
N LYS A 212 28.36 15.05 1.67
CA LYS A 212 28.28 16.52 1.59
C LYS A 212 28.64 17.07 0.20
N LYS A 213 27.72 17.85 -0.37
CA LYS A 213 27.84 18.58 -1.64
C LYS A 213 27.97 17.71 -2.90
N ASN A 214 27.26 16.59 -3.01
CA ASN A 214 27.01 16.02 -4.33
C ASN A 214 26.00 16.93 -5.09
N PRO A 215 26.40 17.63 -6.16
CA PRO A 215 25.51 18.54 -6.89
C PRO A 215 24.50 17.80 -7.78
N LEU A 216 24.61 16.47 -7.91
CA LEU A 216 23.84 15.66 -8.85
C LEU A 216 22.65 14.92 -8.22
N LEU A 217 22.71 14.60 -6.93
CA LEU A 217 21.65 13.84 -6.24
C LEU A 217 21.52 14.28 -4.78
N ASN A 218 20.32 14.72 -4.39
CA ASN A 218 19.96 15.02 -3.02
C ASN A 218 18.71 14.22 -2.58
N PHE A 219 18.38 14.30 -1.30
CA PHE A 219 17.26 13.57 -0.70
C PHE A 219 15.90 13.91 -1.31
N ALA A 220 15.68 15.18 -1.69
CA ALA A 220 14.44 15.62 -2.32
C ALA A 220 14.29 15.01 -3.72
N THR A 221 15.36 15.00 -4.52
CA THR A 221 15.37 14.36 -5.84
C THR A 221 15.10 12.86 -5.73
N LEU A 222 15.73 12.16 -4.78
CA LEU A 222 15.49 10.72 -4.56
C LEU A 222 14.02 10.43 -4.21
N ASN A 223 13.44 11.19 -3.28
CA ASN A 223 12.04 11.04 -2.89
C ASN A 223 11.11 11.34 -4.07
N GLN A 224 11.40 12.38 -4.85
CA GLN A 224 10.62 12.77 -6.03
C GLN A 224 10.67 11.68 -7.11
N SER A 225 11.84 11.20 -7.51
CA SER A 225 11.98 10.13 -8.49
C SER A 225 11.30 8.84 -8.04
N TYR A 226 11.41 8.50 -6.75
CA TYR A 226 10.71 7.33 -6.20
C TYR A 226 9.19 7.48 -6.27
N ARG A 227 8.67 8.65 -5.91
CA ARG A 227 7.24 8.97 -6.06
C ARG A 227 6.80 8.90 -7.52
N ASP A 228 7.58 9.47 -8.43
CA ASP A 228 7.26 9.48 -9.86
C ASP A 228 7.22 8.08 -10.45
N VAL A 229 8.17 7.20 -10.06
CA VAL A 229 8.17 5.79 -10.51
C VAL A 229 6.97 5.03 -9.94
N LEU A 230 6.60 5.26 -8.68
CA LEU A 230 5.37 4.70 -8.10
C LEU A 230 4.14 5.20 -8.86
N LEU A 231 4.06 6.50 -9.15
CA LEU A 231 2.94 7.07 -9.90
C LEU A 231 2.88 6.53 -11.34
N GLN A 232 3.98 6.51 -12.08
CA GLN A 232 4.07 5.89 -13.42
C GLN A 232 3.70 4.40 -13.42
N ARG A 233 3.94 3.71 -12.30
CA ARG A 233 3.55 2.30 -12.16
C ARG A 233 2.06 2.10 -11.97
N LEU A 234 1.34 3.08 -11.39
CA LEU A 234 -0.13 3.07 -11.46
C LEU A 234 -0.59 2.94 -12.93
N HIS A 235 0.18 3.49 -13.88
CA HIS A 235 -0.18 3.55 -15.31
C HIS A 235 -0.02 2.22 -16.04
N ASN A 236 0.81 1.30 -15.51
CA ASN A 236 1.21 0.08 -16.22
C ASN A 236 0.69 -1.19 -15.53
N ASN A 237 -0.55 -1.55 -15.87
CA ASN A 237 -1.33 -2.65 -15.27
C ASN A 237 -0.82 -4.09 -15.56
N LYS A 238 0.23 -4.26 -16.37
CA LYS A 238 0.75 -5.60 -16.73
C LYS A 238 1.81 -6.07 -15.73
N GLN A 239 1.39 -6.98 -14.85
CA GLN A 239 2.20 -7.77 -13.92
C GLN A 239 3.20 -6.93 -13.10
N PHE A 240 2.83 -6.66 -11.86
CA PHE A 240 3.77 -6.24 -10.82
C PHE A 240 4.89 -7.29 -10.72
N LYS A 241 6.02 -7.02 -11.36
CA LYS A 241 7.28 -7.73 -11.16
C LYS A 241 8.21 -6.74 -10.48
N THR A 242 8.53 -7.01 -9.22
CA THR A 242 9.43 -6.21 -8.37
C THR A 242 10.75 -5.85 -9.07
N GLN A 243 11.29 -6.74 -9.91
CA GLN A 243 12.51 -6.51 -10.70
C GLN A 243 12.38 -5.32 -11.67
N THR A 244 11.20 -5.09 -12.22
CA THR A 244 10.97 -4.01 -13.18
C THR A 244 10.79 -2.66 -12.48
N PHE A 245 10.35 -2.61 -11.21
CA PHE A 245 10.24 -1.35 -10.45
C PHE A 245 11.62 -0.74 -10.20
N PHE A 246 12.55 -1.50 -9.63
CA PHE A 246 13.89 -1.01 -9.33
C PHE A 246 14.70 -0.66 -10.58
N ARG A 247 14.45 -1.37 -11.70
CA ARG A 247 15.03 -1.00 -13.00
C ARG A 247 14.56 0.37 -13.48
N ILE A 248 13.26 0.67 -13.37
CA ILE A 248 12.72 1.98 -13.77
C ILE A 248 13.19 3.07 -12.80
N LEU A 249 13.22 2.79 -11.49
CA LEU A 249 13.76 3.72 -10.50
C LEU A 249 15.23 4.05 -10.78
N LYS A 250 16.05 3.05 -11.09
CA LYS A 250 17.45 3.26 -11.51
C LYS A 250 17.50 4.18 -12.72
N GLN A 251 16.70 3.91 -13.76
CA GLN A 251 16.69 4.75 -14.96
C GLN A 251 16.26 6.18 -14.66
N HIS A 252 15.18 6.38 -13.91
CA HIS A 252 14.70 7.72 -13.53
C HIS A 252 15.72 8.52 -12.73
N LEU A 253 16.44 7.86 -11.82
CA LEU A 253 17.51 8.50 -11.07
C LEU A 253 18.67 8.89 -11.99
N LEU A 254 19.06 8.02 -12.91
CA LEU A 254 20.06 8.33 -13.93
C LEU A 254 19.62 9.51 -14.81
N ASP A 255 18.39 9.50 -15.32
CA ASP A 255 17.85 10.58 -16.16
C ASP A 255 17.76 11.92 -15.39
N SER A 256 17.37 11.87 -14.11
CA SER A 256 17.31 13.05 -13.24
C SER A 256 18.71 13.59 -12.93
N ILE A 257 19.72 12.72 -12.81
CA ILE A 257 21.13 13.09 -12.68
C ILE A 257 21.66 13.69 -13.98
N GLU A 258 21.34 13.09 -15.13
CA GLU A 258 21.72 13.56 -16.48
C GLU A 258 21.20 14.95 -16.79
N SER A 259 19.97 15.25 -16.36
CA SER A 259 19.38 16.58 -16.47
C SER A 259 20.06 17.66 -15.61
N ASN A 260 20.88 17.28 -14.60
CA ASN A 260 21.42 18.18 -13.57
C ASN A 260 22.90 18.62 -13.71
N LYS A 261 23.74 18.09 -14.63
CA LYS A 261 24.86 18.77 -15.37
C LYS A 261 25.97 17.85 -15.93
N LEU A 262 26.50 18.26 -17.10
CA LEU A 262 27.85 18.17 -17.70
C LEU A 262 28.81 16.97 -17.40
N GLN A 263 29.28 16.39 -18.52
CA GLN A 263 30.48 15.55 -18.79
C GLN A 263 30.41 14.02 -18.56
N GLN A 264 30.76 13.32 -19.65
CA GLN A 264 30.66 11.87 -19.88
C GLN A 264 31.57 10.98 -19.01
N GLU A 265 32.67 11.50 -18.44
CA GLU A 265 33.62 10.71 -17.64
C GLU A 265 33.09 10.32 -16.25
N SER A 266 32.34 11.22 -15.60
CA SER A 266 31.63 10.95 -14.34
C SER A 266 30.53 9.89 -14.49
N GLN A 267 29.94 9.79 -15.68
CA GLN A 267 28.77 8.97 -15.98
C GLN A 267 29.14 7.49 -16.21
N ILE A 268 30.29 7.24 -16.85
CA ILE A 268 30.81 5.87 -17.06
C ILE A 268 31.22 5.25 -15.72
N THR A 269 31.92 6.03 -14.88
CA THR A 269 32.42 5.58 -13.57
C THR A 269 31.26 5.25 -12.62
N LEU A 270 30.23 6.10 -12.58
CA LEU A 270 29.04 5.88 -11.76
C LEU A 270 28.21 4.67 -12.22
N ASN A 271 28.05 4.47 -13.54
CA ASN A 271 27.33 3.30 -14.07
C ASN A 271 28.04 1.98 -13.70
N GLN A 272 29.37 1.96 -13.79
CA GLN A 272 30.18 0.81 -13.37
C GLN A 272 30.09 0.55 -11.86
N GLU A 273 30.09 1.61 -11.04
CA GLU A 273 29.87 1.49 -9.59
C GLU A 273 28.47 0.94 -9.28
N ILE A 274 27.41 1.48 -9.87
CA ILE A 274 26.03 1.01 -9.66
C ILE A 274 25.88 -0.46 -10.07
N ASP A 275 26.49 -0.89 -11.18
CA ASP A 275 26.41 -2.27 -11.64
C ASP A 275 27.25 -3.24 -10.78
N LYS A 276 28.42 -2.81 -10.30
CA LYS A 276 29.23 -3.58 -9.34
C LYS A 276 28.49 -3.75 -8.00
N LEU A 277 27.93 -2.66 -7.48
CA LEU A 277 27.14 -2.66 -6.25
C LEU A 277 25.89 -3.55 -6.35
N PHE A 278 25.25 -3.61 -7.52
CA PHE A 278 24.12 -4.50 -7.77
C PHE A 278 24.51 -5.98 -7.80
N LYS A 279 25.76 -6.32 -8.15
CA LYS A 279 26.28 -7.69 -8.09
C LYS A 279 26.62 -8.11 -6.66
N ASP A 280 27.30 -7.25 -5.89
CA ASP A 280 27.65 -7.50 -4.49
C ASP A 280 26.39 -7.66 -3.60
N PHE A 281 25.32 -6.92 -3.94
CA PHE A 281 23.98 -7.03 -3.35
C PHE A 281 23.39 -8.45 -3.36
N VAL A 282 23.51 -9.18 -4.47
CA VAL A 282 22.89 -10.51 -4.63
C VAL A 282 23.58 -11.55 -3.72
N SER A 283 24.84 -11.30 -3.37
CA SER A 283 25.65 -12.17 -2.51
C SER A 283 25.27 -12.02 -1.03
N LEU A 284 25.09 -10.79 -0.54
CA LEU A 284 24.84 -10.47 0.89
C LEU A 284 23.45 -10.85 1.40
N HIS A 285 22.42 -10.89 0.54
CA HIS A 285 21.05 -11.23 0.94
C HIS A 285 20.90 -12.70 1.40
N LYS A 286 21.87 -13.58 1.09
CA LYS A 286 21.78 -15.00 1.46
C LYS A 286 22.20 -15.31 2.90
N THR A 287 22.88 -14.41 3.60
CA THR A 287 23.53 -14.70 4.90
C THR A 287 22.78 -14.19 6.15
N MET A 288 21.70 -13.42 6.02
CA MET A 288 21.05 -12.72 7.16
C MET A 288 19.79 -13.40 7.75
N GLN A 289 19.54 -14.68 7.47
CA GLN A 289 18.29 -15.35 7.89
C GLN A 289 18.12 -15.60 9.40
N GLN A 290 19.13 -15.33 10.25
CA GLN A 290 19.07 -15.66 11.68
C GLN A 290 18.52 -14.56 12.62
N GLU A 291 18.20 -13.35 12.14
CA GLU A 291 17.65 -12.25 12.97
C GLU A 291 16.25 -11.73 12.54
N ILE A 292 15.50 -12.54 11.79
CA ILE A 292 14.21 -12.14 11.18
C ILE A 292 13.22 -11.51 12.19
N PRO A 293 12.96 -12.09 13.38
CA PRO A 293 12.03 -11.51 14.34
C PRO A 293 12.46 -10.11 14.82
N ARG A 294 13.77 -9.88 14.97
CA ARG A 294 14.32 -8.58 15.39
C ARG A 294 14.19 -7.54 14.28
N TYR A 295 14.38 -7.96 13.03
CA TYR A 295 14.30 -7.08 11.86
C TYR A 295 12.87 -6.61 11.57
N VAL A 296 11.88 -7.53 11.62
CA VAL A 296 10.48 -7.13 11.37
C VAL A 296 9.94 -6.22 12.47
N LEU A 297 10.42 -6.39 13.71
CA LEU A 297 10.03 -5.57 14.86
C LEU A 297 10.87 -4.30 15.03
N SER A 298 11.80 -3.99 14.13
CA SER A 298 12.54 -2.73 14.18
C SER A 298 11.88 -1.64 13.33
N ASP A 299 12.17 -0.39 13.66
CA ASP A 299 11.67 0.77 12.94
C ASP A 299 12.29 0.89 11.54
N PHE A 300 11.52 1.46 10.62
CA PHE A 300 12.07 1.89 9.32
C PHE A 300 13.26 2.82 9.54
N ASN A 301 14.32 2.66 8.75
CA ASN A 301 15.44 3.59 8.81
C ASN A 301 15.03 4.96 8.24
N VAL A 302 15.83 6.01 8.47
CA VAL A 302 15.52 7.40 8.06
C VAL A 302 15.12 7.52 6.57
N LEU A 303 15.71 6.69 5.71
CA LEU A 303 15.49 6.68 4.26
C LEU A 303 14.19 5.97 3.90
N GLU A 304 13.97 4.82 4.51
CA GLU A 304 12.72 4.08 4.36
C GLU A 304 11.56 4.95 4.86
N GLN A 305 11.72 5.65 5.99
CA GLN A 305 10.73 6.58 6.53
C GLN A 305 10.36 7.70 5.55
N SER A 306 11.31 8.28 4.81
CA SER A 306 10.99 9.33 3.83
C SER A 306 10.21 8.85 2.63
N LEU A 307 10.42 7.59 2.23
CA LEU A 307 9.74 6.94 1.12
C LEU A 307 8.42 6.29 1.54
N LEU A 308 8.26 6.00 2.83
CA LEU A 308 7.13 5.27 3.40
C LEU A 308 5.81 5.97 3.12
N HIS A 309 5.77 7.30 3.23
CA HIS A 309 4.55 8.06 2.92
C HIS A 309 4.09 7.85 1.47
N SER A 310 4.99 7.95 0.49
CA SER A 310 4.66 7.72 -0.92
C SER A 310 4.23 6.28 -1.19
N LEU A 311 4.89 5.31 -0.57
CA LEU A 311 4.54 3.89 -0.68
C LEU A 311 3.13 3.61 -0.13
N LEU A 312 2.81 4.11 1.05
CA LEU A 312 1.51 3.91 1.70
C LEU A 312 0.41 4.67 0.99
N TYR A 313 0.68 5.88 0.50
CA TYR A 313 -0.24 6.65 -0.32
C TYR A 313 -0.60 5.89 -1.61
N TYR A 314 0.42 5.42 -2.35
CA TYR A 314 0.24 4.59 -3.55
C TYR A 314 -0.59 3.33 -3.25
N THR A 315 -0.28 2.64 -2.16
CA THR A 315 -0.95 1.40 -1.77
C THR A 315 -2.41 1.64 -1.43
N SER A 316 -2.69 2.67 -0.63
CA SER A 316 -4.05 3.07 -0.25
C SER A 316 -4.92 3.33 -1.47
N LEU A 317 -4.39 4.06 -2.46
CA LEU A 317 -5.12 4.37 -3.69
C LEU A 317 -5.33 3.14 -4.58
N SER A 318 -4.33 2.27 -4.66
CA SER A 318 -4.45 0.99 -5.35
C SER A 318 -5.53 0.11 -4.73
N VAL A 319 -5.64 0.10 -3.39
CA VAL A 319 -6.69 -0.62 -2.66
C VAL A 319 -8.07 -0.01 -2.95
N ILE A 320 -8.21 1.32 -2.90
CA ILE A 320 -9.47 2.00 -3.26
C ILE A 320 -9.90 1.63 -4.69
N ARG A 321 -8.96 1.62 -5.62
CA ARG A 321 -9.21 1.23 -7.00
C ARG A 321 -9.65 -0.23 -7.15
N ILE A 322 -8.97 -1.15 -6.48
CA ILE A 322 -9.33 -2.58 -6.52
C ILE A 322 -10.74 -2.82 -5.97
N VAL A 323 -11.11 -2.11 -4.90
CA VAL A 323 -12.46 -2.15 -4.35
C VAL A 323 -13.47 -1.66 -5.37
N PHE A 324 -13.21 -0.52 -6.00
CA PHE A 324 -14.04 0.01 -7.09
C PHE A 324 -14.20 -1.00 -8.23
N ASP A 325 -13.11 -1.54 -8.77
CA ASP A 325 -13.14 -2.50 -9.88
C ASP A 325 -13.89 -3.78 -9.48
N LYS A 326 -13.70 -4.27 -8.25
CA LYS A 326 -14.35 -5.50 -7.79
C LYS A 326 -15.87 -5.36 -7.75
N ILE A 327 -16.38 -4.20 -7.31
CA ILE A 327 -17.81 -3.91 -7.24
C ILE A 327 -18.37 -3.59 -8.62
N PHE A 328 -17.64 -2.81 -9.42
CA PHE A 328 -18.03 -2.51 -10.78
C PHE A 328 -18.10 -3.77 -11.66
N LEU A 329 -17.22 -4.75 -11.43
CA LEU A 329 -17.24 -6.04 -12.13
C LEU A 329 -18.24 -7.06 -11.55
N ASP A 330 -18.92 -6.75 -10.44
CA ASP A 330 -20.00 -7.60 -9.93
C ASP A 330 -21.20 -7.47 -10.88
N LYS A 331 -21.57 -8.59 -11.52
CA LYS A 331 -22.67 -8.65 -12.50
C LYS A 331 -23.97 -8.05 -11.95
N SER A 332 -24.26 -8.23 -10.65
CA SER A 332 -25.46 -7.67 -10.03
C SER A 332 -25.48 -6.14 -10.02
N VAL A 333 -24.29 -5.52 -9.94
CA VAL A 333 -24.12 -4.07 -10.04
C VAL A 333 -24.13 -3.65 -11.50
N ILE A 334 -23.51 -4.44 -12.40
CA ILE A 334 -23.53 -4.21 -13.85
C ILE A 334 -24.95 -4.13 -14.39
N ASP A 335 -25.78 -5.14 -14.07
CA ASP A 335 -27.15 -5.26 -14.57
C ASP A 335 -28.04 -4.09 -14.08
N SER A 336 -27.69 -3.48 -12.93
CA SER A 336 -28.37 -2.28 -12.42
C SER A 336 -28.06 -1.01 -13.21
N PHE A 337 -26.97 -0.98 -13.99
CA PHE A 337 -26.68 0.10 -14.95
C PHE A 337 -27.46 -0.04 -16.26
N SER A 338 -27.86 -1.26 -16.62
CA SER A 338 -28.48 -1.58 -17.91
C SER A 338 -29.93 -1.10 -18.05
N ILE A 339 -30.47 -0.37 -17.09
CA ILE A 339 -31.89 0.00 -17.08
C ILE A 339 -32.23 1.18 -18.02
N ASN A 340 -31.28 1.97 -18.52
CA ASN A 340 -31.60 3.07 -19.45
C ASN A 340 -30.55 3.28 -20.55
N TYR A 341 -30.38 2.29 -21.43
CA TYR A 341 -29.94 2.55 -22.80
C TYR A 341 -31.04 2.06 -23.75
N LYS A 342 -32.06 2.91 -23.95
CA LYS A 342 -32.90 2.90 -25.14
C LYS A 342 -32.56 4.13 -25.96
#